data_AF-A0A2V9PP65-F1
#
_entry.id   AF-A0A2V9PP65-F1
#
_cell.length_a   1.000
_cell.length_b   1.000
_cell.length_c   1.000
_cell.angle_alpha   90.00
_cell.angle_beta   90.00
_cell.angle_gamma   90.00
#
_symmetry.space_group_name_H-M   'P 1'
#
loop_
_entity.id
_entity.type
_entity.pdbx_description
1 polymer ?
#
loop_
_entity_poly.entity_id
_entity_poly.type
_entity_poly.pdbx_seq_one_letter_code
_entity_poly.pdbx_strand_id
1 'polypeptide(L)'
;LATQEGQLAGARATVVDTNGRVVADSEVQLSALENEARHPEFVAALRGETSVVTRKRNDFGVAVLYVAVPVSGGAVRLAYPLADIDIATAHARRVLLLGSAIAALAGLAISWLAATTIARRA
;
A
#
# COMPACT_ATOMS: atom_id res chain seq x y z
N LEU A 1 10.45 -18.67 4.42
CA LEU A 1 10.52 -17.34 5.06
C LEU A 1 10.03 -16.26 4.11
N ALA A 2 10.73 -15.92 3.03
CA ALA A 2 10.28 -14.89 2.07
C ALA A 2 8.84 -15.11 1.55
N THR A 3 8.47 -16.35 1.21
CA THR A 3 7.10 -16.70 0.77
C THR A 3 6.03 -16.51 1.85
N GLN A 4 6.37 -16.76 3.11
CA GLN A 4 5.42 -16.69 4.23
C GLN A 4 5.19 -15.23 4.67
N GLU A 5 6.28 -14.47 4.81
CA GLU A 5 6.22 -13.04 5.13
C GLU A 5 5.58 -12.24 4.00
N GLY A 6 5.84 -12.61 2.74
CA GLY A 6 5.21 -11.95 1.59
C GLY A 6 3.69 -12.17 1.54
N GLN A 7 3.21 -13.36 1.88
CA GLN A 7 1.77 -13.64 1.97
C GLN A 7 1.10 -12.90 3.14
N LEU A 8 1.75 -12.83 4.31
CA LEU A 8 1.22 -12.09 5.47
C LEU A 8 1.17 -10.58 5.23
N ALA A 9 2.17 -10.04 4.53
CA ALA A 9 2.23 -8.63 4.20
C ALA A 9 1.39 -8.26 2.96
N GLY A 10 0.85 -9.21 2.20
CA GLY A 10 0.24 -8.92 0.90
C GLY A 10 1.22 -8.26 -0.08
N ALA A 11 2.51 -8.57 0.03
CA ALA A 11 3.58 -7.90 -0.70
C ALA A 11 4.61 -8.92 -1.19
N ARG A 12 5.20 -8.68 -2.37
CA ARG A 12 6.28 -9.52 -2.88
C ARG A 12 7.57 -9.23 -2.10
N ALA A 13 8.15 -10.25 -1.48
CA ALA A 13 9.41 -10.14 -0.75
C ALA A 13 10.57 -10.71 -1.59
N THR A 14 11.63 -9.92 -1.75
CA THR A 14 12.87 -10.31 -2.45
C THR A 14 14.07 -10.11 -1.51
N VAL A 15 14.96 -11.09 -1.44
CA VAL A 15 16.18 -11.04 -0.62
C VAL A 15 17.39 -11.08 -1.54
N VAL A 16 18.35 -10.18 -1.32
CA VAL A 16 19.63 -10.14 -2.05
C VAL A 16 20.80 -10.32 -1.08
N ASP A 17 21.88 -10.95 -1.56
CA ASP A 17 23.15 -11.05 -0.83
C ASP A 17 23.99 -9.77 -0.92
N THR A 18 25.13 -9.73 -0.23
CA THR A 18 26.07 -8.59 -0.23
C THR A 18 26.66 -8.27 -1.59
N ASN A 19 26.65 -9.22 -2.53
CA ASN A 19 27.12 -9.01 -3.89
C ASN A 19 26.00 -8.49 -4.81
N GLY A 20 24.79 -8.29 -4.27
CA GLY A 20 23.63 -7.89 -5.03
C GLY A 20 23.12 -9.01 -5.93
N ARG A 21 23.16 -10.27 -5.49
CA ARG A 21 22.49 -11.38 -6.17
C ARG A 21 21.22 -11.75 -5.41
N VAL A 22 20.11 -11.93 -6.13
CA VAL A 22 18.86 -12.41 -5.52
C VAL A 22 19.07 -13.85 -5.04
N VAL A 23 18.83 -14.08 -3.75
CA VAL A 23 18.98 -15.40 -3.09
C VAL A 23 17.63 -16.01 -2.71
N ALA A 24 16.58 -15.19 -2.60
CA ALA A 24 15.22 -15.64 -2.42
C ALA A 24 14.21 -14.63 -2.96
N ASP A 25 13.08 -15.10 -3.47
CA ASP A 25 11.93 -14.27 -3.84
C ASP A 25 10.63 -15.02 -3.51
N SER A 26 9.59 -14.30 -3.13
CA SER A 26 8.32 -14.89 -2.70
C SER A 26 7.40 -15.29 -3.86
N GLU A 27 7.60 -14.74 -5.06
CA GLU A 27 6.69 -14.93 -6.21
C GLU A 27 7.38 -15.49 -7.45
N VAL A 28 8.65 -15.16 -7.70
CA VAL A 28 9.34 -15.47 -8.95
C VAL A 28 10.52 -16.41 -8.70
N GLN A 29 10.76 -17.37 -9.62
CA GLN A 29 11.93 -18.25 -9.55
C GLN A 29 13.22 -17.48 -9.87
N LEU A 30 14.28 -17.78 -9.11
CA LEU A 30 15.57 -17.07 -9.09
C LEU A 30 16.22 -16.87 -10.48
N SER A 31 16.01 -17.80 -11.42
CA SER A 31 16.57 -17.74 -12.77
C SER A 31 16.04 -16.59 -13.64
N ALA A 32 14.89 -16.00 -13.29
CA ALA A 32 14.32 -14.86 -14.02
C ALA A 32 14.75 -13.49 -13.46
N LEU A 33 15.54 -13.46 -12.37
CA LEU A 33 15.70 -12.30 -11.50
C LEU A 33 17.09 -11.65 -11.49
N GLU A 34 18.08 -12.20 -12.21
CA GLU A 34 19.47 -11.70 -12.22
C GLU A 34 19.60 -10.21 -12.59
N ASN A 35 18.63 -9.64 -13.31
CA ASN A 35 18.64 -8.23 -13.69
C ASN A 35 17.99 -7.28 -12.67
N GLU A 36 17.22 -7.79 -11.69
CA GLU A 36 16.49 -6.94 -10.73
C GLU A 36 17.38 -6.40 -9.60
N ALA A 37 18.47 -7.08 -9.24
CA ALA A 37 19.29 -6.66 -8.11
C ALA A 37 20.12 -5.38 -8.37
N ARG A 38 20.20 -4.93 -9.63
CA ARG A 38 20.82 -3.65 -10.02
C ARG A 38 19.92 -2.44 -9.80
N HIS A 39 18.70 -2.64 -9.32
CA HIS A 39 17.81 -1.52 -9.07
C HIS A 39 18.32 -0.60 -7.94
N PRO A 40 18.10 0.74 -8.06
CA PRO A 40 18.65 1.71 -7.12
C PRO A 40 18.21 1.47 -5.68
N GLU A 41 17.02 0.88 -5.47
CA GLU A 41 16.55 0.50 -4.13
C GLU A 41 17.45 -0.52 -3.43
N PHE A 42 18.00 -1.51 -4.15
CA PHE A 42 18.94 -2.47 -3.59
C PHE A 42 20.32 -1.84 -3.37
N VAL A 43 20.77 -0.96 -4.26
CA VAL A 43 22.07 -0.29 -4.15
C VAL A 43 22.14 0.62 -2.92
N ALA A 44 21.05 1.29 -2.56
CA ALA A 44 20.95 2.06 -1.32
C ALA A 44 20.91 1.15 -0.09
N ALA A 45 20.10 0.09 -0.12
CA ALA A 45 20.01 -0.88 0.98
C ALA A 45 21.34 -1.58 1.27
N LEU A 46 22.10 -1.97 0.24
CA LEU A 46 23.42 -2.58 0.42
C LEU A 46 24.48 -1.60 0.97
N ARG A 47 24.24 -0.30 0.88
CA ARG A 47 25.08 0.74 1.52
C ARG A 47 24.67 1.03 2.97
N GLY A 48 23.68 0.32 3.50
CA GLY A 48 23.19 0.51 4.86
C GLY A 48 22.04 1.52 4.97
N GLU A 49 21.49 1.98 3.85
CA GLU A 49 20.42 2.99 3.83
C GLU A 49 19.07 2.36 3.48
N THR A 50 18.01 2.67 4.23
CA THR A 50 16.65 2.29 3.81
C THR A 50 16.23 3.12 2.59
N SER A 51 15.79 2.44 1.53
CA SER A 51 15.32 3.08 0.29
C SER A 51 13.84 2.83 0.06
N VAL A 52 13.14 3.88 -0.39
CA VAL A 52 11.71 3.85 -0.70
C VAL A 52 11.50 4.43 -2.09
N VAL A 53 10.94 3.63 -3.01
CA VAL A 53 10.73 4.01 -4.41
C VAL A 53 9.34 3.58 -4.86
N THR A 54 8.54 4.51 -5.37
CA THR A 54 7.24 4.20 -5.97
C THR A 54 7.36 4.16 -7.49
N ARG A 55 6.97 3.05 -8.12
CA ARG A 55 6.96 2.90 -9.57
C ARG A 55 5.52 2.77 -10.07
N LYS A 56 5.08 3.71 -10.89
CA LYS A 56 3.68 3.78 -11.39
C LYS A 56 3.32 2.74 -12.46
N ARG A 57 4.30 2.03 -13.01
CA ARG A 57 4.09 1.08 -14.12
C ARG A 57 4.86 -0.20 -13.81
N ASN A 58 4.16 -1.21 -13.30
CA ASN A 58 4.49 -2.59 -13.64
C ASN A 58 3.81 -2.95 -14.98
N ASP A 59 4.09 -4.12 -15.54
CA ASP A 59 3.50 -4.60 -16.80
C ASP A 59 1.96 -4.65 -16.79
N PHE A 60 1.36 -4.53 -15.59
CA PHE A 60 -0.08 -4.56 -15.35
C PHE A 60 -0.69 -3.17 -15.06
N GLY A 61 0.09 -2.08 -15.17
CA GLY A 61 -0.41 -0.71 -15.02
C GLY A 61 -0.76 -0.29 -13.58
N VAL A 62 -0.31 -1.05 -12.59
CA VAL A 62 -0.54 -0.77 -11.16
C VAL A 62 0.67 -0.07 -10.56
N ALA A 63 0.43 0.92 -9.69
CA ALA A 63 1.50 1.53 -8.91
C ALA A 63 2.00 0.55 -7.84
N VAL A 64 3.31 0.38 -7.74
CA VAL A 64 3.95 -0.49 -6.74
C VAL A 64 4.91 0.33 -5.90
N LEU A 65 4.79 0.20 -4.58
CA LEU A 65 5.72 0.77 -3.61
C LEU A 65 6.81 -0.26 -3.31
N TYR A 66 8.06 0.10 -3.58
CA TYR A 66 9.23 -0.71 -3.24
C TYR A 66 9.91 -0.12 -2.01
N VAL A 67 10.09 -0.93 -0.97
CA VAL A 67 10.83 -0.58 0.24
C VAL A 67 11.97 -1.59 0.39
N ALA A 68 13.20 -1.12 0.39
CA ALA A 68 14.39 -1.93 0.59
C ALA A 68 15.12 -1.53 1.86
N VAL A 69 15.45 -2.50 2.70
CA VAL A 69 16.13 -2.33 3.98
C VAL A 69 17.41 -3.16 4.04
N PRO A 70 18.49 -2.63 4.65
CA PRO A 70 19.69 -3.41 4.93
C PRO A 70 19.39 -4.51 5.95
N VAL A 71 19.99 -5.69 5.77
CA VAL A 71 19.99 -6.76 6.76
C VAL A 71 21.39 -7.34 6.90
N SER A 72 21.65 -8.05 8.01
CA SER A 72 22.93 -8.74 8.17
C SER A 72 23.12 -9.78 7.05
N GLY A 73 24.09 -9.53 6.16
CA GLY A 73 24.38 -10.40 5.01
C GLY A 73 23.75 -9.98 3.68
N GLY A 74 23.10 -8.81 3.59
CA GLY A 74 22.57 -8.31 2.32
C GLY A 74 21.45 -7.28 2.48
N ALA A 75 20.39 -7.40 1.70
CA ALA A 75 19.22 -6.53 1.78
C ALA A 75 17.91 -7.29 1.52
N VAL A 76 16.83 -6.80 2.10
CA VAL A 76 15.47 -7.29 1.86
C VAL A 76 14.65 -6.18 1.24
N ARG A 77 13.91 -6.50 0.18
CA ARG A 77 12.96 -5.60 -0.48
C ARG A 77 11.55 -6.17 -0.38
N LEU A 78 10.60 -5.31 -0.02
CA LEU A 78 9.17 -5.55 -0.15
C LEU A 78 8.62 -4.71 -1.30
N ALA A 79 7.82 -5.32 -2.18
CA ALA A 79 7.10 -4.66 -3.25
C ALA A 79 5.60 -4.77 -2.98
N TYR A 80 4.98 -3.65 -2.61
CA TYR A 80 3.58 -3.57 -2.22
C TYR A 80 2.73 -3.03 -3.38
N PRO A 81 1.77 -3.80 -3.93
CA PRO A 81 0.85 -3.30 -4.94
C PRO A 81 -0.10 -2.26 -4.31
N LEU A 82 -0.06 -1.02 -4.79
CA LEU A 82 -0.96 0.03 -4.28
C LEU A 82 -2.44 -0.20 -4.68
N ALA A 83 -2.71 -1.11 -5.62
CA ALA A 83 -4.09 -1.51 -5.95
C ALA A 83 -4.84 -2.09 -4.74
N ASP A 84 -4.15 -2.73 -3.80
CA ASP A 84 -4.78 -3.28 -2.59
C ASP A 84 -5.07 -2.20 -1.53
N ILE A 85 -4.34 -1.07 -1.56
CA ILE A 85 -4.57 0.08 -0.68
C ILE A 85 -5.79 0.89 -1.15
N ASP A 86 -6.05 0.94 -2.45
CA ASP A 86 -7.22 1.66 -3.00
C ASP A 86 -8.55 0.99 -2.62
N ILE A 87 -8.60 -0.34 -2.47
CA ILE A 87 -9.86 -1.04 -2.10
C ILE A 87 -10.25 -0.76 -0.64
N ALA A 88 -9.28 -0.78 0.29
CA ALA A 88 -9.54 -0.49 1.70
C ALA A 88 -9.93 0.99 1.93
N THR A 89 -9.26 1.91 1.23
CA THR A 89 -9.50 3.36 1.41
C THR A 89 -10.75 3.86 0.70
N ALA A 90 -11.07 3.34 -0.50
CA ALA A 90 -12.29 3.71 -1.21
C ALA A 90 -13.55 3.24 -0.49
N HIS A 91 -13.53 2.05 0.12
CA HIS A 91 -14.65 1.55 0.91
C HIS A 91 -14.89 2.40 2.16
N ALA A 92 -13.83 2.68 2.93
CA ALA A 92 -13.91 3.54 4.11
C ALA A 92 -14.43 4.94 3.77
N ARG A 93 -13.94 5.54 2.69
CA ARG A 93 -14.40 6.86 2.22
C ARG A 93 -15.87 6.85 1.83
N ARG A 94 -16.35 5.79 1.16
CA ARG A 94 -17.75 5.65 0.77
C ARG A 94 -18.66 5.51 1.99
N VAL A 95 -18.27 4.72 2.97
CA VAL A 95 -19.01 4.57 4.24
C VAL A 95 -19.07 5.90 5.00
N LEU A 96 -17.94 6.62 5.10
CA LEU A 96 -17.90 7.94 5.74
C LEU A 96 -18.77 8.97 5.01
N LEU A 97 -18.74 9.01 3.68
CA LEU A 97 -19.57 9.91 2.88
C LEU A 97 -21.05 9.60 3.04
N LEU A 98 -21.45 8.33 2.98
CA LEU A 98 -22.84 7.92 3.19
C LEU A 98 -23.32 8.23 4.61
N GLY A 99 -22.50 7.92 5.63
CA GLY A 99 -22.80 8.24 7.02
C GLY A 99 -22.97 9.74 7.24
N SER A 100 -22.07 10.56 6.66
CA SER A 100 -22.14 12.02 6.74
C SER A 100 -23.38 12.57 6.03
N ALA A 101 -23.74 12.03 4.87
CA ALA A 101 -24.94 12.43 4.14
C ALA A 101 -26.23 12.11 4.93
N ILE A 102 -26.31 10.92 5.54
CA ILE A 102 -27.45 10.54 6.39
C ILE A 102 -27.55 11.46 7.61
N ALA A 103 -26.43 11.73 8.28
CA ALA A 103 -26.40 12.63 9.44
C ALA A 103 -26.84 14.06 9.06
N ALA A 104 -26.36 14.58 7.93
CA ALA A 104 -26.76 15.89 7.41
C ALA A 104 -28.26 15.95 7.09
N LEU A 105 -28.80 14.94 6.41
CA LEU A 105 -30.24 14.87 6.10
C LEU A 105 -31.09 14.79 7.37
N ALA A 106 -30.67 14.00 8.36
CA ALA A 106 -31.37 13.93 9.66
C ALA A 106 -31.34 15.29 10.38
N GLY A 107 -30.19 15.97 10.41
CA GLY A 107 -30.07 17.30 10.98
C GLY A 107 -30.97 18.33 10.30
N LEU A 108 -31.02 18.32 8.95
CA LEU A 108 -31.92 19.19 8.18
C LEU A 108 -33.39 18.88 8.46
N ALA A 109 -33.77 17.60 8.55
CA ALA A 109 -35.14 17.20 8.85
C ALA A 109 -35.58 17.66 10.25
N ILE A 110 -34.72 17.48 11.26
CA ILE A 110 -34.98 17.93 12.64
C ILE A 110 -35.10 19.46 12.68
N SER A 111 -34.17 20.17 12.04
CA SER A 111 -34.19 21.64 11.96
C SER A 111 -35.47 22.15 11.28
N TRP A 112 -35.89 21.52 10.19
CA TRP A 112 -37.11 21.87 9.48
C TRP A 112 -38.39 21.59 10.30
N LEU A 113 -38.45 20.47 11.02
CA LEU A 113 -39.56 20.16 11.94
C LEU A 113 -39.63 21.17 13.10
N ALA A 114 -38.49 21.54 13.68
CA ALA A 114 -38.43 22.57 14.72
C ALA A 114 -38.91 23.94 14.19
N ALA A 115 -38.44 24.34 13.00
CA ALA A 115 -38.86 25.60 12.37
C ALA A 115 -40.37 25.63 12.09
N THR A 116 -40.93 24.53 11.55
CA THR A 116 -42.37 24.46 11.22
C THR A 116 -43.27 24.36 12.44
N THR A 117 -42.80 23.78 13.56
CA THR A 117 -43.58 23.72 14.81
C THR A 117 -43.61 25.06 15.55
N ILE A 118 -42.51 25.82 15.52
CA ILE A 118 -42.45 27.17 16.09
C ILE A 118 -43.30 28.14 15.25
N ALA A 119 -43.16 28.10 13.92
CA ALA A 119 -43.93 28.97 13.02
C ALA A 119 -45.44 28.70 13.03
N ARG A 120 -45.89 27.52 13.50
CA ARG A 120 -47.31 27.18 13.68
C ARG A 120 -47.87 27.58 15.05
N ARG A 121 -47.02 27.97 16.01
CA ARG A 121 -47.40 28.34 17.38
C ARG A 121 -47.28 29.85 17.66
N ALA A 122 -46.66 30.62 16.77
CA ALA A 122 -46.64 32.08 16.76
C ALA A 122 -47.79 32.63 15.92
#